data_AF-A0A0R2TGB8-F1
#
_entry.id   AF-A0A0R2TGB8-F1
#
_cell.length_a   1.000
_cell.length_b   1.000
_cell.length_c   1.000
_cell.angle_alpha   90.00
_cell.angle_beta   90.00
_cell.angle_gamma   90.00
#
_symmetry.space_group_name_H-M   'P 1'
#
loop_
_entity.id
_entity.type
_entity.pdbx_description
1 polymer ?
#
loop_
_entity_poly.entity_id
_entity_poly.type
_entity_poly.pdbx_seq_one_letter_code
_entity_poly.pdbx_strand_id
1 'polypeptide(L)'
;VNGSNYMYEVYTEAMSDYSGRVTVPVLWDKKNNTIVSNESSEIIRMFNSAFDKIGATAADYYPEPHQAEIDALNDRIYNTVNNGVYKAGFATTQNAYEDAVLPLFETLDWLDAQLSNQRYLTGNTVTEADWRLFTTLVRFDPVYVGHFKCNIRRISEYANLSGYVRDLYQQPGVAKTVNMEHIKNHYYASHETLNPSRVIPTGPVIDFALPHDRAKLG
;
A
#
# COMPACT_ATOMS: atom_id res chain seq x y z
N VAL A 1 13.67 -19.52 -9.59
CA VAL A 1 13.78 -19.30 -11.05
C VAL A 1 15.25 -19.14 -11.41
N ASN A 2 15.98 -18.26 -10.72
CA ASN A 2 17.37 -17.92 -11.08
C ASN A 2 18.44 -18.53 -10.16
N GLY A 3 18.04 -19.13 -9.03
CA GLY A 3 18.99 -19.63 -8.02
C GLY A 3 19.70 -18.52 -7.23
N SER A 4 19.28 -17.26 -7.39
CA SER A 4 19.80 -16.10 -6.66
C SER A 4 19.46 -16.17 -5.17
N ASN A 5 20.42 -15.76 -4.34
CA ASN A 5 20.26 -15.57 -2.90
C ASN A 5 19.78 -14.16 -2.55
N TYR A 6 20.06 -13.17 -3.42
CA TYR A 6 19.75 -11.77 -3.19
C TYR A 6 19.07 -11.12 -4.38
N MET A 7 18.21 -10.13 -4.11
CA MET A 7 17.49 -9.43 -5.18
C MET A 7 18.42 -8.66 -6.12
N TYR A 8 19.55 -8.15 -5.62
CA TYR A 8 20.51 -7.43 -6.47
C TYR A 8 21.10 -8.33 -7.55
N GLU A 9 21.27 -9.63 -7.29
CA GLU A 9 21.79 -10.58 -8.26
C GLU A 9 20.85 -10.71 -9.46
N VAL A 10 19.54 -10.65 -9.23
CA VAL A 10 18.53 -10.65 -10.30
C VAL A 10 18.60 -9.36 -11.13
N TYR A 11 18.87 -8.22 -10.50
CA TYR A 11 19.10 -6.95 -11.21
C TYR A 11 20.39 -7.00 -12.03
N THR A 12 21.47 -7.52 -11.45
CA THR A 12 22.76 -7.71 -12.13
C THR A 12 22.64 -8.70 -13.30
N GLU A 13 21.81 -9.73 -13.18
CA GLU A 13 21.55 -10.68 -14.28
C GLU A 13 20.82 -10.00 -15.45
N ALA A 14 19.86 -9.12 -15.17
CA ALA A 14 19.18 -8.35 -16.22
C ALA A 14 20.07 -7.25 -16.83
N MET A 15 20.96 -6.65 -16.05
CA MET A 15 21.85 -5.57 -16.45
C MET A 15 23.12 -5.59 -15.58
N SER A 16 24.24 -6.06 -16.15
CA SER A 16 25.49 -6.31 -15.41
C SER A 16 26.11 -5.06 -14.76
N ASP A 17 25.85 -3.90 -15.33
CA ASP A 17 26.32 -2.59 -14.88
C ASP A 17 25.21 -1.77 -14.18
N TYR A 18 24.15 -2.43 -13.70
CA TYR A 18 23.04 -1.76 -13.03
C TYR A 18 23.51 -0.90 -11.86
N SER A 19 23.17 0.39 -11.93
CA SER A 19 23.38 1.36 -10.87
C SER A 19 22.04 1.98 -10.50
N GLY A 20 21.51 1.62 -9.33
CA GLY A 20 20.22 2.11 -8.86
C GLY A 20 19.75 1.41 -7.59
N ARG A 21 18.50 1.66 -7.21
CA ARG A 21 17.87 0.99 -6.07
C ARG A 21 17.35 -0.37 -6.48
N VAL A 22 17.75 -1.40 -5.75
CA VAL A 22 17.20 -2.75 -5.87
C VAL A 22 15.88 -2.80 -5.07
N THR A 23 14.76 -2.85 -5.78
CA THR A 23 13.42 -2.75 -5.18
C THR A 23 12.57 -4.00 -5.43
N VAL A 24 11.47 -4.08 -4.69
CA VAL A 24 10.34 -4.96 -5.00
C VAL A 24 9.11 -4.09 -5.23
N PRO A 25 8.13 -4.51 -6.06
CA PRO A 25 8.07 -5.78 -6.82
C PRO A 25 8.97 -5.80 -8.07
N VAL A 26 9.18 -7.00 -8.62
CA VAL A 26 9.83 -7.22 -9.92
C VAL A 26 8.99 -8.19 -10.75
N LEU A 27 8.60 -7.75 -11.94
CA LEU A 27 8.02 -8.60 -12.98
C LEU A 27 9.15 -9.12 -13.88
N TRP A 28 9.38 -10.44 -13.85
CA TRP A 28 10.51 -11.10 -14.52
C TRP A 28 10.05 -11.92 -15.74
N ASP A 29 10.74 -11.76 -16.87
CA ASP A 29 10.57 -12.60 -18.05
C ASP A 29 11.50 -13.82 -17.98
N LYS A 30 10.90 -15.00 -17.80
CA LYS A 30 11.63 -16.29 -17.75
C LYS A 30 12.13 -16.77 -19.11
N LYS A 31 11.61 -16.24 -20.22
CA LYS A 31 12.04 -16.61 -21.57
C LYS A 31 13.29 -15.84 -21.97
N ASN A 32 13.31 -14.54 -21.69
CA ASN A 32 14.42 -13.66 -22.06
C ASN A 32 15.40 -13.42 -20.91
N ASN A 33 15.12 -13.97 -19.72
CA ASN A 33 15.92 -13.81 -18.50
C ASN A 33 16.22 -12.34 -18.18
N THR A 34 15.17 -11.51 -18.12
CA THR A 34 15.32 -10.08 -17.83
C THR A 34 14.12 -9.52 -17.05
N ILE A 35 14.29 -8.33 -16.49
CA ILE A 35 13.24 -7.59 -15.81
C ILE A 35 12.35 -6.90 -16.84
N VAL A 36 11.05 -7.16 -16.78
CA VAL A 36 10.03 -6.46 -17.59
C VAL A 36 9.74 -5.10 -16.98
N SER A 37 9.46 -5.06 -15.68
CA SER A 37 9.21 -3.84 -14.92
C SER A 37 9.46 -4.07 -13.43
N ASN A 38 9.91 -3.02 -12.75
CA ASN A 38 9.92 -2.93 -11.29
C ASN A 38 9.07 -1.74 -10.77
N GLU A 39 8.24 -1.15 -11.64
CA GLU A 39 7.33 -0.06 -11.30
C GLU A 39 5.95 -0.63 -10.97
N SER A 40 5.61 -0.64 -9.68
CA SER A 40 4.39 -1.28 -9.19
C SER A 40 3.11 -0.75 -9.83
N SER A 41 3.05 0.56 -10.10
CA SER A 41 1.87 1.22 -10.67
C SER A 41 1.62 0.81 -12.13
N GLU A 42 2.68 0.55 -12.89
CA GLU A 42 2.59 0.01 -14.23
C GLU A 42 2.26 -1.48 -14.23
N ILE A 43 2.90 -2.27 -13.34
CA ILE A 43 2.68 -3.72 -13.25
C ILE A 43 1.21 -4.04 -12.97
N ILE A 44 0.56 -3.32 -12.04
CA ILE A 44 -0.87 -3.56 -11.76
C ILE A 44 -1.76 -3.24 -12.96
N ARG A 45 -1.41 -2.22 -13.77
CA ARG A 45 -2.13 -1.90 -15.01
C ARG A 45 -1.86 -2.92 -16.12
N MET A 46 -0.67 -3.51 -16.18
CA MET A 46 -0.40 -4.66 -17.06
C MET A 46 -1.29 -5.85 -16.66
N PHE A 47 -1.37 -6.16 -15.37
CA PHE A 47 -2.19 -7.27 -14.86
C PHE A 47 -3.69 -7.03 -15.04
N ASN A 48 -4.13 -5.79 -15.13
CA ASN A 48 -5.52 -5.42 -15.31
C ASN A 48 -6.13 -5.94 -16.62
N SER A 49 -5.34 -6.05 -17.71
CA SER A 49 -5.90 -6.41 -19.02
C SER A 49 -5.01 -7.26 -19.95
N ALA A 50 -3.70 -7.36 -19.69
CA ALA A 50 -2.79 -8.09 -20.59
C ALA A 50 -3.10 -9.59 -20.69
N PHE A 51 -3.86 -10.14 -19.73
CA PHE A 51 -4.19 -11.56 -19.63
C PHE A 51 -5.66 -11.90 -19.92
N ASP A 52 -6.48 -10.91 -20.31
CA ASP A 52 -7.93 -11.10 -20.54
C ASP A 52 -8.23 -12.19 -21.58
N LYS A 53 -7.43 -12.21 -22.65
CA LYS A 53 -7.58 -13.16 -23.75
C LYS A 53 -7.08 -14.57 -23.43
N ILE A 54 -6.50 -14.79 -22.25
CA ILE A 54 -6.00 -16.10 -21.82
C ILE A 54 -6.64 -16.60 -20.52
N GLY A 55 -7.80 -16.05 -20.14
CA GLY A 55 -8.62 -16.58 -19.05
C GLY A 55 -8.42 -15.91 -17.69
N ALA A 56 -7.92 -14.68 -17.66
CA ALA A 56 -7.99 -13.87 -16.44
C ALA A 56 -9.45 -13.67 -16.00
N THR A 57 -9.66 -13.54 -14.69
CA THR A 57 -10.97 -13.17 -14.14
C THR A 57 -11.40 -11.83 -14.71
N ALA A 58 -12.63 -11.75 -15.23
CA ALA A 58 -13.18 -10.49 -15.75
C ALA A 58 -13.35 -9.48 -14.60
N ALA A 59 -12.42 -8.53 -14.52
CA ALA A 59 -12.43 -7.39 -13.61
C ALA A 59 -11.62 -6.27 -14.26
N ASP A 60 -12.05 -5.02 -14.05
CA ASP A 60 -11.31 -3.85 -14.50
C ASP A 60 -11.21 -2.86 -13.33
N TYR A 61 -9.99 -2.69 -12.82
CA TYR A 61 -9.67 -1.79 -11.72
C TYR A 61 -9.26 -0.40 -12.21
N TYR A 62 -9.18 -0.16 -13.53
CA TYR A 62 -8.86 1.12 -14.13
C TYR A 62 -9.77 1.45 -15.34
N PRO A 63 -11.11 1.39 -15.15
CA PRO A 63 -12.06 1.53 -16.25
C PRO A 63 -12.11 2.96 -16.79
N GLU A 64 -12.22 3.10 -18.12
CA GLU A 64 -12.20 4.39 -18.84
C GLU A 64 -13.05 5.50 -18.18
N PRO A 65 -14.31 5.26 -17.76
CA PRO A 65 -15.15 6.33 -17.19
C PRO A 65 -14.62 6.93 -15.88
N HIS A 66 -13.76 6.20 -15.15
CA HIS A 66 -13.24 6.62 -13.85
C HIS A 66 -11.77 7.00 -13.86
N GLN A 67 -11.06 6.89 -15.00
CA GLN A 67 -9.61 7.07 -15.05
C GLN A 67 -9.14 8.43 -14.51
N ALA A 68 -9.79 9.53 -14.92
CA ALA A 68 -9.43 10.87 -14.45
C ALA A 68 -9.61 11.05 -12.94
N GLU A 69 -10.67 10.45 -12.37
CA GLU A 69 -10.94 10.47 -10.93
C GLU A 69 -9.91 9.61 -10.18
N ILE A 70 -9.63 8.40 -10.69
CA ILE A 70 -8.63 7.47 -10.15
C ILE A 70 -7.24 8.12 -10.13
N ASP A 71 -6.84 8.77 -11.22
CA ASP A 71 -5.52 9.42 -11.33
C ASP A 71 -5.40 10.59 -10.34
N ALA A 72 -6.44 11.41 -10.19
CA ALA A 72 -6.45 12.51 -9.21
C ALA A 72 -6.39 12.00 -7.76
N LEU A 73 -7.14 10.94 -7.44
CA LEU A 73 -7.09 10.26 -6.14
C LEU A 73 -5.69 9.71 -5.89
N ASN A 74 -5.14 8.99 -6.86
CA ASN A 74 -3.84 8.34 -6.78
C ASN A 74 -2.70 9.34 -6.57
N ASP A 75 -2.72 10.50 -7.25
CA ASP A 75 -1.70 11.53 -7.07
C ASP A 75 -1.72 12.07 -5.63
N ARG A 76 -2.92 12.44 -5.13
CA ARG A 76 -3.06 12.92 -3.76
C ARG A 76 -2.64 11.85 -2.74
N ILE A 77 -3.21 10.65 -2.85
CA ILE A 77 -2.96 9.53 -1.93
C ILE A 77 -1.48 9.15 -1.95
N TYR A 78 -0.83 9.12 -3.12
CA TYR A 78 0.59 8.84 -3.19
C TYR A 78 1.42 9.90 -2.46
N ASN A 79 1.19 11.17 -2.77
CA ASN A 79 2.02 12.27 -2.28
C ASN A 79 1.89 12.51 -0.77
N THR A 80 0.68 12.38 -0.22
CA THR A 80 0.37 12.71 1.17
C THR A 80 0.15 11.49 2.07
N VAL A 81 -0.18 10.31 1.51
CA VAL A 81 -0.47 9.10 2.30
C VAL A 81 0.58 8.03 2.08
N ASN A 82 0.69 7.44 0.88
CA ASN A 82 1.60 6.32 0.63
C ASN A 82 3.06 6.72 0.87
N ASN A 83 3.49 7.85 0.31
CA ASN A 83 4.82 8.40 0.52
C ASN A 83 4.86 9.32 1.77
N GLY A 84 3.73 9.90 2.17
CA GLY A 84 3.64 10.80 3.32
C GLY A 84 4.08 10.15 4.64
N VAL A 85 3.67 8.90 4.88
CA VAL A 85 4.12 8.16 6.09
C VAL A 85 5.64 7.95 6.11
N TYR A 86 6.28 7.75 4.95
CA TYR A 86 7.74 7.63 4.86
C TYR A 86 8.43 8.98 5.06
N LYS A 87 7.89 10.06 4.45
CA LYS A 87 8.40 11.42 4.67
C LYS A 87 8.37 11.79 6.16
N ALA A 88 7.28 11.46 6.87
CA ALA A 88 7.18 11.67 8.31
C ALA A 88 8.17 10.78 9.09
N GLY A 89 8.21 9.48 8.78
CA GLY A 89 9.04 8.52 9.51
C GLY A 89 10.55 8.76 9.38
N PHE A 90 11.00 9.25 8.22
CA PHE A 90 12.42 9.51 7.93
C PHE A 90 12.82 10.99 8.06
N ALA A 91 11.91 11.86 8.49
CA ALA A 91 12.24 13.26 8.72
C ALA A 91 13.35 13.40 9.77
N THR A 92 14.35 14.22 9.47
CA THR A 92 15.49 14.51 10.37
C THR A 92 15.33 15.83 11.11
N THR A 93 14.27 16.60 10.85
CA THR A 93 13.94 17.86 11.51
C THR A 93 12.46 17.89 11.89
N GLN A 94 12.12 18.66 12.92
CA GLN A 94 10.74 18.81 13.38
C GLN A 94 9.83 19.39 12.28
N ASN A 95 10.29 20.43 11.59
CA ASN A 95 9.51 21.05 10.50
C ASN A 95 9.26 20.06 9.35
N ALA A 96 10.26 19.29 8.93
CA ALA A 96 10.07 18.30 7.87
C ALA A 96 9.10 17.18 8.28
N TYR A 97 9.08 16.81 9.56
CA TYR A 97 8.09 15.88 10.11
C TYR A 97 6.68 16.49 10.08
N GLU A 98 6.52 17.74 10.53
CA GLU A 98 5.24 18.46 10.53
C GLU A 98 4.69 18.67 9.12
N ASP A 99 5.53 19.09 8.18
CA ASP A 99 5.21 19.27 6.77
C ASP A 99 4.76 17.97 6.09
N ALA A 100 5.12 16.80 6.64
CA ALA A 100 4.71 15.50 6.13
C ALA A 100 3.47 14.94 6.86
N VAL A 101 3.44 15.04 8.20
CA VAL A 101 2.40 14.41 9.02
C VAL A 101 1.09 15.20 8.96
N LEU A 102 1.12 16.53 8.84
CA LEU A 102 -0.11 17.33 8.80
C LEU A 102 -0.90 17.07 7.49
N PRO A 103 -0.31 17.14 6.27
CA PRO A 103 -1.04 16.81 5.04
C PRO A 103 -1.50 15.35 4.96
N LEU A 104 -0.77 14.43 5.60
CA LEU A 104 -1.19 13.04 5.76
C LEU A 104 -2.53 12.96 6.47
N PHE A 105 -2.65 13.56 7.66
CA PHE A 105 -3.89 13.51 8.43
C PHE A 105 -5.01 14.35 7.82
N GLU A 106 -4.72 15.48 7.17
CA GLU A 106 -5.72 16.20 6.36
C GLU A 106 -6.29 15.33 5.24
N THR A 107 -5.46 14.49 4.62
CA THR A 107 -5.93 13.57 3.57
C THR A 107 -6.70 12.39 4.15
N LEU A 108 -6.28 11.82 5.28
CA LEU A 108 -7.05 10.76 5.96
C LEU A 108 -8.43 11.27 6.40
N ASP A 109 -8.52 12.49 6.91
CA ASP A 109 -9.78 13.13 7.32
C ASP A 109 -10.70 13.34 6.13
N TRP A 110 -10.14 13.81 5.02
CA TRP A 110 -10.86 13.97 3.76
C TRP A 110 -11.37 12.63 3.21
N LEU A 111 -10.55 11.58 3.21
CA LEU A 111 -10.92 10.23 2.78
C LEU A 111 -12.02 9.65 3.66
N ASP A 112 -11.90 9.78 4.99
CA ASP A 112 -12.92 9.28 5.92
C ASP A 112 -14.27 9.96 5.71
N ALA A 113 -14.27 11.28 5.47
CA ALA A 113 -15.49 12.02 5.15
C ALA A 113 -16.11 11.56 3.82
N GLN A 114 -15.32 11.33 2.77
CA GLN A 114 -15.84 10.80 1.51
C GLN A 114 -16.44 9.40 1.69
N LEU A 115 -15.73 8.50 2.37
CA LEU A 115 -16.14 7.10 2.60
C LEU A 115 -17.36 6.95 3.52
N SER A 116 -17.89 8.05 4.07
CA SER A 116 -19.18 8.07 4.77
C SER A 116 -20.38 7.85 3.84
N ASN A 117 -20.27 8.26 2.57
CA ASN A 117 -21.38 8.26 1.61
C ASN A 117 -21.23 7.26 0.47
N GLN A 118 -20.04 6.69 0.28
CA GLN A 118 -19.73 5.75 -0.80
C GLN A 118 -18.89 4.59 -0.26
N ARG A 119 -19.04 3.39 -0.84
CA ARG A 119 -18.36 2.19 -0.34
C ARG A 119 -16.86 2.19 -0.60
N TYR A 120 -16.45 2.65 -1.78
CA TYR A 120 -15.07 2.72 -2.26
C TYR A 120 -14.74 4.12 -2.80
N LEU A 121 -13.47 4.37 -3.17
CA LEU A 121 -13.00 5.72 -3.49
C LEU A 121 -13.63 6.35 -4.74
N THR A 122 -14.22 5.54 -5.62
CA THR A 122 -14.87 6.00 -6.88
C THR A 122 -16.32 5.52 -7.00
N GLY A 123 -16.96 5.21 -5.86
CA GLY A 123 -18.35 4.74 -5.80
C GLY A 123 -18.49 3.34 -5.18
N ASN A 124 -19.13 2.42 -5.89
CA ASN A 124 -19.53 1.10 -5.35
C ASN A 124 -18.71 -0.08 -5.87
N THR A 125 -17.73 0.17 -6.74
CA THR A 125 -16.78 -0.83 -7.24
C THR A 125 -15.37 -0.50 -6.80
N VAL A 126 -14.59 -1.52 -6.48
CA VAL A 126 -13.17 -1.39 -6.14
C VAL A 126 -12.37 -1.00 -7.38
N THR A 127 -11.50 -0.02 -7.28
CA THR A 127 -10.54 0.36 -8.34
C THR A 127 -9.09 0.26 -7.86
N GLU A 128 -8.13 0.54 -8.74
CA GLU A 128 -6.71 0.53 -8.36
C GLU A 128 -6.40 1.56 -7.26
N ALA A 129 -7.18 2.65 -7.16
CA ALA A 129 -7.03 3.63 -6.10
C ALA A 129 -7.27 3.01 -4.72
N ASP A 130 -8.26 2.14 -4.60
CA ASP A 130 -8.57 1.45 -3.34
C ASP A 130 -7.45 0.52 -2.92
N TRP A 131 -6.91 -0.26 -3.86
CA TRP A 131 -5.80 -1.18 -3.58
C TRP A 131 -4.52 -0.43 -3.21
N ARG A 132 -4.24 0.69 -3.87
CA ARG A 132 -3.10 1.55 -3.54
C ARG A 132 -3.23 2.15 -2.13
N LEU A 133 -4.41 2.59 -1.74
CA LEU A 133 -4.66 3.09 -0.39
C LEU A 133 -4.59 1.98 0.67
N PHE A 134 -5.23 0.84 0.42
CA PHE A 134 -5.32 -0.31 1.33
C PHE A 134 -3.95 -0.77 1.84
N THR A 135 -2.97 -0.85 0.95
CA THR A 135 -1.62 -1.30 1.31
C THR A 135 -0.97 -0.42 2.36
N THR A 136 -1.26 0.89 2.38
CA THR A 136 -0.83 1.79 3.45
C THR A 136 -1.68 1.62 4.70
N LEU A 137 -3.01 1.62 4.58
CA LEU A 137 -3.88 1.62 5.75
C LEU A 137 -3.75 0.34 6.60
N VAL A 138 -3.59 -0.83 5.98
CA VAL A 138 -3.42 -2.11 6.70
C VAL A 138 -2.12 -2.16 7.52
N ARG A 139 -1.13 -1.32 7.17
CA ARG A 139 0.16 -1.18 7.88
C ARG A 139 0.18 -0.01 8.87
N PHE A 140 -0.84 0.84 8.85
CA PHE A 140 -0.82 2.11 9.55
C PHE A 140 -0.73 1.93 11.06
N ASP A 141 -1.71 1.27 11.66
CA ASP A 141 -1.74 1.06 13.11
C ASP A 141 -0.60 0.15 13.62
N PRO A 142 -0.23 -0.94 12.92
CA PRO A 142 0.83 -1.83 13.38
C PRO A 142 2.25 -1.30 13.20
N VAL A 143 2.45 -0.30 12.34
CA VAL A 143 3.78 0.23 12.01
C VAL A 143 3.77 1.75 12.07
N TYR A 144 3.07 2.41 11.17
CA TYR A 144 3.26 3.84 10.91
C TYR A 144 2.91 4.73 12.10
N VAL A 145 1.91 4.35 12.91
CA VAL A 145 1.55 5.06 14.15
C VAL A 145 2.74 5.14 15.11
N GLY A 146 3.41 4.02 15.38
CA GLY A 146 4.54 3.99 16.30
C GLY A 146 5.87 4.31 15.61
N HIS A 147 6.25 3.46 14.64
CA HIS A 147 7.56 3.47 14.00
C HIS A 147 7.84 4.75 13.24
N PHE A 148 6.84 5.28 12.51
CA PHE A 148 6.95 6.52 11.74
C PHE A 148 6.33 7.72 12.44
N LYS A 149 5.88 7.55 13.69
CA LYS A 149 5.27 8.60 14.52
C LYS A 149 4.01 9.22 13.90
N CYS A 150 3.35 8.57 12.95
CA CYS A 150 2.09 9.05 12.38
C CYS A 150 0.93 8.83 13.37
N ASN A 151 0.92 9.56 14.48
CA ASN A 151 0.18 9.21 15.69
C ASN A 151 -0.86 10.25 16.13
N ILE A 152 -1.33 11.12 15.24
CA ILE A 152 -2.45 12.02 15.56
C ILE A 152 -3.70 11.17 15.86
N ARG A 153 -4.00 10.17 15.02
CA ARG A 153 -5.07 9.17 15.18
C ARG A 153 -4.69 7.83 14.55
N ARG A 154 -5.26 6.74 15.04
CA ARG A 154 -5.19 5.40 14.44
C ARG A 154 -6.28 5.22 13.39
N ILE A 155 -6.07 4.37 12.40
CA ILE A 155 -7.11 3.96 11.44
C ILE A 155 -8.29 3.33 12.16
N SER A 156 -8.06 2.58 13.25
CA SER A 156 -9.14 2.03 14.08
C SER A 156 -10.07 3.08 14.71
N GLU A 157 -9.65 4.34 14.79
CA GLU A 157 -10.41 5.45 15.40
C GLU A 157 -11.24 6.25 14.38
N TYR A 158 -11.03 6.01 13.08
CA TYR A 158 -11.80 6.61 12.00
C TYR A 158 -13.11 5.86 11.75
N ALA A 159 -14.21 6.60 11.63
CA ALA A 159 -15.55 6.03 11.54
C ALA A 159 -15.76 5.18 10.27
N ASN A 160 -15.19 5.61 9.15
CA ASN A 160 -15.39 4.98 7.85
C ASN A 160 -14.13 4.24 7.37
N LEU A 161 -12.93 4.78 7.59
CA LEU A 161 -11.68 4.12 7.18
C LEU A 161 -11.48 2.75 7.86
N SER A 162 -11.84 2.61 9.15
CA SER A 162 -11.74 1.32 9.84
C SER A 162 -12.63 0.24 9.20
N GLY A 163 -13.87 0.59 8.84
CA GLY A 163 -14.76 -0.29 8.09
C GLY A 163 -14.23 -0.57 6.68
N TYR A 164 -13.68 0.44 6.02
CA TYR A 164 -13.17 0.37 4.65
C TYR A 164 -12.00 -0.61 4.52
N VAL A 165 -11.04 -0.55 5.45
CA VAL A 165 -9.93 -1.50 5.49
C VAL A 165 -10.42 -2.93 5.72
N ARG A 166 -11.42 -3.12 6.60
CA ARG A 166 -11.99 -4.44 6.86
C ARG A 166 -12.76 -5.00 5.67
N ASP A 167 -13.52 -4.16 4.95
CA ASP A 167 -14.22 -4.54 3.71
C ASP A 167 -13.21 -5.05 2.66
N LEU A 168 -12.13 -4.30 2.40
CA LEU A 168 -11.08 -4.70 1.46
C LEU A 168 -10.29 -5.94 1.93
N TYR A 169 -9.98 -6.04 3.23
CA TYR A 169 -9.29 -7.19 3.80
C TYR A 169 -10.10 -8.49 3.64
N GLN A 170 -11.42 -8.40 3.74
CA GLN A 170 -12.35 -9.52 3.64
C GLN A 170 -12.72 -9.90 2.21
N GLN A 171 -12.26 -9.14 1.19
CA GLN A 171 -12.38 -9.55 -0.20
C GLN A 171 -11.71 -10.92 -0.44
N PRO A 172 -12.30 -11.80 -1.28
CA PRO A 172 -11.80 -13.15 -1.48
C PRO A 172 -10.31 -13.20 -1.83
N GLY A 173 -9.53 -13.85 -0.97
CA GLY A 173 -8.10 -14.03 -1.19
C GLY A 173 -7.21 -12.85 -0.81
N VAL A 174 -7.73 -11.75 -0.26
CA VAL A 174 -6.90 -10.61 0.18
C VAL A 174 -6.23 -10.90 1.52
N ALA A 175 -6.94 -11.47 2.50
CA ALA A 175 -6.38 -11.78 3.83
C ALA A 175 -5.07 -12.60 3.76
N LYS A 176 -4.97 -13.57 2.84
CA LYS A 176 -3.73 -14.39 2.65
C LYS A 176 -2.53 -13.59 2.11
N THR A 177 -2.73 -12.38 1.61
CA THR A 177 -1.66 -11.50 1.12
C THR A 177 -1.07 -10.63 2.23
N VAL A 178 -1.75 -10.55 3.39
CA VAL A 178 -1.33 -9.72 4.53
C VAL A 178 -0.64 -10.60 5.57
N ASN A 179 0.69 -10.58 5.56
CA ASN A 179 1.49 -11.21 6.60
C ASN A 179 1.99 -10.14 7.59
N MET A 180 1.31 -10.02 8.73
CA MET A 180 1.61 -9.00 9.74
C MET A 180 2.97 -9.22 10.42
N GLU A 181 3.40 -10.47 10.55
CA GLU A 181 4.72 -10.79 11.09
C GLU A 181 5.82 -10.27 10.15
N HIS A 182 5.72 -10.53 8.84
CA HIS A 182 6.67 -10.02 7.84
C HIS A 182 6.67 -8.49 7.82
N ILE A 183 5.49 -7.86 7.86
CA ILE A 183 5.34 -6.40 7.91
C ILE A 183 6.11 -5.86 9.13
N LYS A 184 5.78 -6.30 10.34
CA LYS A 184 6.39 -5.75 11.56
C LYS A 184 7.89 -6.05 11.65
N ASN A 185 8.30 -7.28 11.36
CA ASN A 185 9.73 -7.63 11.32
C ASN A 185 10.50 -6.73 10.36
N HIS A 186 10.00 -6.52 9.14
CA HIS A 186 10.68 -5.66 8.17
C HIS A 186 10.87 -4.23 8.70
N TYR A 187 9.80 -3.55 9.10
CA TYR A 187 9.93 -2.15 9.49
C TYR A 187 10.75 -1.95 10.76
N TYR A 188 10.49 -2.74 11.81
CA TYR A 188 11.11 -2.54 13.11
C TYR A 188 12.53 -3.11 13.18
N ALA A 189 12.88 -4.14 12.40
CA ALA A 189 14.22 -4.74 12.43
C ALA A 189 15.16 -4.22 11.34
N SER A 190 14.66 -3.71 10.20
CA SER A 190 15.52 -3.22 9.11
C SER A 190 15.86 -1.72 9.20
N HIS A 191 15.06 -0.90 9.88
CA HIS A 191 15.30 0.54 9.99
C HIS A 191 16.09 0.90 11.26
N GLU A 192 17.35 0.50 11.32
CA GLU A 192 18.21 0.68 12.50
C GLU A 192 18.37 2.15 12.92
N THR A 193 18.32 3.07 11.96
CA THR A 193 18.38 4.52 12.24
C THR A 193 17.16 5.04 13.00
N LEU A 194 16.00 4.38 12.86
CA LEU A 194 14.75 4.74 13.53
C LEU A 194 14.51 3.90 14.79
N ASN A 195 14.91 2.63 14.77
CA ASN A 195 14.78 1.69 15.89
C ASN A 195 16.09 0.91 16.12
N PRO A 196 17.09 1.51 16.80
CA PRO A 196 18.39 0.86 17.03
C PRO A 196 18.29 -0.45 17.80
N SER A 197 17.29 -0.57 18.67
CA SER A 197 17.07 -1.77 19.50
C SER A 197 16.56 -2.97 18.69
N ARG A 198 16.00 -2.74 17.50
CA ARG A 198 15.29 -3.73 16.66
C ARG A 198 14.16 -4.46 17.38
N VAL A 199 13.70 -3.94 18.52
CA VAL A 199 12.57 -4.49 19.26
C VAL A 199 11.30 -4.27 18.43
N ILE A 200 10.55 -5.35 18.25
CA ILE A 200 9.29 -5.37 17.51
C ILE A 200 8.16 -5.29 18.54
N PRO A 201 7.25 -4.30 18.47
CA PRO A 201 6.15 -4.20 19.42
C PRO A 201 5.21 -5.41 19.27
N THR A 202 4.61 -5.86 20.36
CA THR A 202 3.64 -6.97 20.33
C THR A 202 2.28 -6.52 19.79
N GLY A 203 1.85 -5.31 20.14
CA GLY A 203 0.60 -4.71 19.66
C GLY A 203 0.72 -3.99 18.32
N PRO A 204 -0.36 -3.32 17.88
CA PRO A 204 -1.72 -3.48 18.39
C PRO A 204 -2.30 -4.84 17.99
N VAL A 205 -3.28 -5.33 18.75
CA VAL A 205 -4.10 -6.48 18.34
C VAL A 205 -5.27 -5.92 17.52
N ILE A 206 -5.33 -6.28 16.24
CA ILE A 206 -6.37 -5.83 15.32
C ILE A 206 -6.98 -7.07 14.68
N ASP A 207 -8.30 -7.19 14.77
CA ASP A 207 -9.04 -8.21 14.05
C ASP A 207 -9.70 -7.59 12.82
N PHE A 208 -9.04 -7.75 11.67
CA PHE A 208 -9.56 -7.28 10.39
C PHE A 208 -10.74 -8.14 9.85
N ALA A 209 -11.06 -9.27 10.50
CA ALA A 209 -12.19 -10.13 10.13
C ALA A 209 -13.51 -9.72 10.80
N LEU A 210 -13.50 -8.73 11.70
CA LEU A 210 -14.74 -8.21 12.31
C LEU A 210 -15.68 -7.62 11.25
N PRO A 211 -17.02 -7.73 11.42
CA PRO A 211 -18.00 -7.13 10.51
C PRO A 211 -17.76 -5.63 10.29
N HIS A 212 -17.85 -5.19 9.03
CA HIS A 212 -17.52 -3.82 8.62
C HIS A 212 -18.73 -2.94 8.31
N ASP A 213 -19.94 -3.51 8.17
CA ASP A 213 -21.20 -2.83 7.87
C ASP A 213 -21.21 -1.93 6.61
N ARG A 214 -20.22 -2.06 5.72
CA ARG A 214 -20.14 -1.24 4.50
C ARG A 214 -20.95 -1.78 3.32
N ALA A 215 -21.38 -3.04 3.37
CA ALA A 215 -22.25 -3.63 2.35
C ALA A 215 -23.58 -2.86 2.18
N LYS A 216 -24.02 -2.10 3.20
CA LYS A 216 -25.22 -1.25 3.13
C LYS A 216 -25.07 -0.02 2.21
N LEU A 217 -23.84 0.33 1.82
CA LEU A 217 -23.53 1.49 0.98
C LEU A 217 -23.51 1.16 -0.53
N GLY A 218 -23.76 -0.10 -0.91
CA GLY A 218 -23.73 -0.56 -2.30
C GLY A 218 -22.97 -1.85 -2.47
#